data_AF-A0A934EVT2-F1
#
_entry.id   AF-A0A934EVT2-F1
#
_cell.length_a   1.000
_cell.length_b   1.000
_cell.length_c   1.000
_cell.angle_alpha   90.00
_cell.angle_beta   90.00
_cell.angle_gamma   90.00
#
_symmetry.space_group_name_H-M   'P 1'
#
loop_
_entity.id
_entity.type
_entity.pdbx_description
1 polymer ?
#
loop_
_entity_poly.entity_id
_entity_poly.type
_entity_poly.pdbx_seq_one_letter_code
_entity_poly.pdbx_strand_id
1 'polypeptide(L)' 'MAKRETPPSLRWTAEAKQRLERAPIFVRGRAKKAIESYATKEGVTEITVELIEQYMKNIPSFVRNKSQ' A
#
# COMPACT_ATOMS: atom_id res chain seq x y z
N MET A 1 25.70 -6.73 8.27
CA MET A 1 25.09 -5.41 8.01
C MET A 1 23.64 -5.45 8.46
N ALA A 2 23.36 -5.06 9.70
CA ALA A 2 22.01 -5.05 10.27
C ALA A 2 21.21 -3.90 9.66
N LYS A 3 20.15 -4.24 8.91
CA LYS A 3 19.29 -3.25 8.26
C LYS A 3 18.37 -2.65 9.32
N ARG A 4 18.66 -1.39 9.65
CA ARG A 4 17.92 -0.44 10.50
C ARG A 4 16.42 -0.72 10.56
N GLU A 5 15.94 -0.99 11.77
CA GLU A 5 14.53 -1.02 12.14
C GLU A 5 14.02 0.43 12.15
N THR A 6 13.52 0.90 11.01
CA THR A 6 12.63 2.07 10.97
C THR A 6 11.34 1.74 11.75
N PRO A 7 10.68 2.75 12.36
CA PRO A 7 9.77 2.67 13.54
C PRO A 7 8.47 1.89 13.21
N PRO A 8 7.37 1.85 14.00
CA PRO A 8 6.24 0.94 13.74
C PRO A 8 5.37 1.37 12.52
N SER A 9 6.00 1.61 11.38
CA SER A 9 5.43 1.62 10.04
C SER A 9 5.09 0.18 9.69
N LEU A 10 3.80 -0.02 9.45
CA LEU A 10 3.13 -1.28 9.13
C LEU A 10 4.00 -2.19 8.25
N ARG A 11 4.00 -3.48 8.55
CA ARG A 11 4.90 -4.47 7.94
C ARG A 11 4.42 -4.82 6.54
N TRP A 12 5.08 -4.29 5.52
CA TRP A 12 4.74 -4.58 4.12
C TRP A 12 5.37 -5.90 3.66
N THR A 13 4.53 -6.83 3.19
CA THR A 13 5.01 -8.07 2.56
C THR A 13 5.68 -7.79 1.21
N ALA A 14 6.50 -8.73 0.74
CA ALA A 14 7.16 -8.61 -0.57
C ALA A 14 6.12 -8.53 -1.71
N GLU A 15 5.05 -9.31 -1.61
CA GLU A 15 3.94 -9.33 -2.56
C GLU A 15 3.17 -8.01 -2.56
N ALA A 16 2.91 -7.46 -1.38
CA ALA A 16 2.27 -6.17 -1.20
C ALA A 16 3.07 -5.03 -1.85
N LYS A 17 4.39 -5.03 -1.64
CA LYS A 17 5.31 -4.10 -2.32
C LYS A 17 5.20 -4.27 -3.82
N GLN A 18 5.32 -5.50 -4.34
CA GLN A 18 5.29 -5.75 -5.77
C GLN A 18 3.99 -5.29 -6.45
N ARG A 19 2.84 -5.40 -5.76
CA ARG A 19 1.58 -4.80 -6.24
C ARG A 19 1.59 -3.28 -6.25
N LEU A 20 2.08 -2.67 -5.17
CA LEU A 20 2.30 -1.23 -5.13
C LEU A 20 3.25 -0.79 -6.25
N GLU A 21 4.20 -1.66 -6.63
CA GLU A 21 5.15 -1.37 -7.69
C GLU A 21 4.56 -1.34 -9.10
N ARG A 22 3.49 -2.13 -9.33
CA ARG A 22 2.71 -2.09 -10.57
C ARG A 22 1.90 -0.81 -10.72
N ALA A 23 1.66 -0.08 -9.63
CA ALA A 23 0.96 1.19 -9.67
C ALA A 23 1.90 2.30 -10.20
N PRO A 24 1.38 3.28 -10.97
CA PRO A 24 2.16 4.41 -11.43
C PRO A 24 2.86 5.17 -10.29
N ILE A 25 4.05 5.72 -10.55
CA ILE A 25 4.88 6.40 -9.53
C ILE A 25 4.12 7.50 -8.77
N PHE A 26 3.31 8.29 -9.48
CA PHE A 26 2.51 9.38 -8.89
C PHE A 26 1.49 8.89 -7.87
N VAL A 27 0.90 7.72 -8.10
CA VAL A 27 -0.05 7.12 -7.16
C VAL A 27 0.64 6.24 -6.12
N ARG A 28 1.86 5.75 -6.38
CA ARG A 28 2.60 4.86 -5.46
C ARG A 28 2.73 5.47 -4.06
N GLY A 29 3.10 6.75 -3.97
CA GLY A 29 3.21 7.46 -2.68
C GLY A 29 1.86 7.68 -1.97
N ARG A 30 0.84 8.07 -2.73
CA ARG A 30 -0.53 8.28 -2.23
C ARG A 30 -1.17 6.97 -1.77
N ALA A 31 -1.08 5.93 -2.59
CA ALA A 31 -1.59 4.60 -2.33
C ALA A 31 -0.92 3.99 -1.11
N LYS A 32 0.42 4.07 -1.00
CA LYS A 32 1.13 3.57 0.19
C LYS A 32 0.55 4.17 1.47
N LYS A 33 0.43 5.50 1.53
CA LYS A 33 -0.07 6.22 2.71
C LYS A 33 -1.53 5.89 3.02
N ALA A 34 -2.36 5.71 1.99
CA ALA A 34 -3.76 5.35 2.16
C ALA A 34 -3.94 3.90 2.62
N ILE A 35 -3.15 2.97 2.08
CA ILE A 35 -3.09 1.58 2.51
C ILE A 35 -2.59 1.49 3.96
N GLU A 36 -1.59 2.28 4.33
CA GLU A 36 -1.12 2.39 5.73
C GLU A 36 -2.24 2.86 6.67
N SER A 37 -2.97 3.89 6.25
CA SER A 37 -4.13 4.38 7.01
C SER A 37 -5.25 3.33 7.09
N TYR A 38 -5.50 2.59 6.02
CA TYR A 38 -6.51 1.54 5.96
C TYR A 38 -6.14 0.36 6.87
N ALA A 39 -4.90 -0.13 6.83
CA ALA A 39 -4.41 -1.16 7.74
C ALA A 39 -4.52 -0.74 9.20
N THR A 40 -4.16 0.50 9.53
CA THR A 40 -4.32 1.05 10.88
C THR A 40 -5.79 1.07 11.31
N LYS A 41 -6.71 1.42 10.41
CA LYS A 41 -8.17 1.40 10.66
C LYS A 41 -8.72 0.00 10.89
N GLU A 42 -8.22 -0.98 10.14
CA GLU A 42 -8.56 -2.40 10.30
C GLU A 42 -7.91 -3.00 11.56
N GLY A 43 -7.01 -2.27 12.24
CA GLY A 43 -6.26 -2.77 13.39
C GLY A 43 -5.17 -3.76 13.03
N VAL A 44 -4.83 -3.88 11.73
CA VAL A 44 -3.77 -4.77 11.27
C VAL A 44 -2.46 -4.03 11.16
N THR A 45 -1.41 -4.64 11.68
CA THR A 45 -0.05 -4.10 11.60
C THR A 45 0.73 -4.62 10.41
N GLU A 46 0.16 -5.56 9.64
CA GLU A 46 0.77 -6.20 8.49
C GLU A 46 -0.02 -5.88 7.22
N ILE A 47 0.68 -5.36 6.21
CA ILE A 47 0.12 -5.00 4.93
C ILE A 47 0.40 -6.15 3.97
N THR A 48 -0.61 -6.98 3.77
CA THR A 48 -0.60 -8.11 2.84
C THR A 48 -1.11 -7.69 1.46
N VAL A 49 -0.87 -8.55 0.47
CA VAL A 49 -1.39 -8.33 -0.88
C VAL A 49 -2.92 -8.26 -0.87
N GLU A 50 -3.58 -9.07 -0.05
CA GLU A 50 -5.05 -9.11 0.06
C GLU A 50 -5.62 -7.77 0.53
N LEU A 51 -5.04 -7.17 1.58
CA LEU A 51 -5.45 -5.86 2.07
C LEU A 51 -5.31 -4.78 0.99
N ILE A 52 -4.20 -4.84 0.23
CA ILE A 52 -3.97 -3.94 -0.90
C ILE A 52 -5.00 -4.18 -2.00
N GLU A 53 -5.32 -5.44 -2.30
CA GLU A 53 -6.31 -5.78 -3.32
C GLU A 53 -7.72 -5.34 -2.92
N GLN A 54 -8.10 -5.49 -1.64
CA GLN A 54 -9.35 -4.96 -1.09
C GLN A 54 -9.40 -3.44 -1.24
N TYR A 55 -8.33 -2.75 -0.84
CA TYR A 55 -8.20 -1.30 -1.02
C TYR A 55 -8.24 -0.89 -2.50
N MET A 56 -7.55 -1.62 -3.38
CA MET A 56 -7.51 -1.36 -4.82
C MET A 56 -8.86 -1.62 -5.51
N LYS A 57 -9.63 -2.62 -5.07
CA LYS A 57 -11.01 -2.84 -5.55
C LYS A 57 -11.92 -1.67 -5.18
N ASN A 58 -11.67 -1.04 -4.03
CA ASN A 58 -12.41 0.12 -3.55
C ASN A 58 -11.76 1.47 -3.96
N ILE A 59 -10.75 1.47 -4.84
CA ILE A 59 -10.08 2.70 -5.26
C ILE A 59 -11.13 3.67 -5.82
N PRO A 60 -11.32 4.85 -5.20
CA PRO A 60 -12.14 5.89 -5.79
C PRO A 60 -11.45 6.36 -7.07
N SER A 61 -12.25 6.72 -8.07
CA SER A 61 -11.84 7.17 -9.41
C SER A 61 -10.69 8.20 -9.44
N PHE A 62 -10.42 8.90 -8.33
CA PHE A 62 -9.29 9.83 -8.19
C PHE A 62 -7.89 9.17 -8.23
N VAL A 63 -7.73 7.89 -7.85
CA VAL A 63 -6.44 7.18 -7.96
C VAL A 63 -6.32 6.49 -9.32
N ARG A 64 -7.45 6.14 -9.94
CA ARG A 64 -7.49 5.56 -11.29
C ARG A 64 -7.43 6.68 -12.34
N ASN A 65 -6.33 7.43 -12.38
CA ASN A 65 -6.04 8.22 -13.57
C ASN A 65 -5.64 7.25 -14.68
N LYS A 66 -6.62 6.89 -15.51
CA LYS A 66 -6.45 6.15 -16.76
C LYS A 66 -5.66 7.06 -17.71
N SER A 67 -4.33 7.05 -17.60
CA SER A 67 -3.48 7.54 -18.69
C SER A 67 -3.44 6.42 -19.73
N GLN A 68 -4.01 6.74 -20.90
CA GLN A 68 -3.81 6.14 -22.23
C GLN A 68 -2.87 4.92 -22.28
#